data_AF-C1LMR4-F1
#
_entry.id   AF-C1LMR4-F1
#
_cell.length_a   1.000
_cell.length_b   1.000
_cell.length_c   1.000
_cell.angle_alpha   90.00
_cell.angle_beta   90.00
_cell.angle_gamma   90.00
#
_symmetry.space_group_name_H-M   'P 1'
#
loop_
_entity.id
_entity.type
_entity.pdbx_description
1 polymer ?
#
loop_
_entity_poly.entity_id
_entity_poly.type
_entity_poly.pdbx_seq_one_letter_code
_entity_poly.pdbx_strand_id
1 'polypeptide(L)'
;MQDLITAMNAGEGRYAVYDFELEGKVPTMVFILWVPSSLDVKVRMIYAASKSALKAKLVGVKHEVEANDLEEIAEEELFKKVR
;
A
#
# COMPACT_ATOMS: atom_id res chain seq x y z
N MET A 1 -8.99 -1.64 7.52
CA MET A 1 -8.29 -0.61 8.33
C MET A 1 -7.76 -1.17 9.65
N GLN A 2 -8.55 -1.96 10.41
CA GLN A 2 -8.14 -2.56 11.70
C GLN A 2 -6.82 -3.36 11.63
N ASP A 3 -6.60 -4.08 10.53
CA ASP A 3 -5.39 -4.85 10.27
C ASP A 3 -4.09 -4.02 10.21
N LEU A 4 -4.16 -2.80 9.69
CA LEU A 4 -3.02 -1.88 9.63
C LEU A 4 -2.70 -1.34 11.02
N ILE A 5 -3.73 -1.04 11.81
CA ILE A 5 -3.57 -0.62 13.21
C ILE A 5 -2.91 -1.73 14.04
N THR A 6 -3.33 -2.99 13.84
CA THR A 6 -2.71 -4.13 14.52
C THR A 6 -1.23 -4.29 14.12
N ALA A 7 -0.91 -4.17 12.83
CA ALA A 7 0.47 -4.22 12.34
C ALA A 7 1.33 -3.06 12.90
N MET A 8 0.75 -1.86 13.02
CA MET A 8 1.41 -0.71 13.63
C MET A 8 1.86 -1.01 15.05
N ASN A 9 0.94 -1.53 15.87
CA ASN A 9 1.19 -1.85 17.27
C ASN A 9 2.17 -3.02 17.43
N ALA A 10 2.27 -3.89 16.42
CA ALA A 10 3.25 -4.97 16.37
C ALA A 10 4.65 -4.51 15.90
N GLY A 11 4.80 -3.27 15.43
CA GLY A 11 6.06 -2.77 14.89
C GLY A 11 6.38 -3.31 13.48
N GLU A 12 5.35 -3.54 12.67
CA GLU A 12 5.48 -4.11 11.33
C GLU A 12 4.84 -3.22 10.26
N GLY A 13 5.42 -3.25 9.05
CA GLY A 13 4.80 -2.70 7.83
C GLY A 13 3.93 -3.77 7.15
N ARG A 14 3.07 -3.36 6.22
CA ARG A 14 2.27 -4.29 5.42
C ARG A 14 2.21 -3.88 3.96
N TYR A 15 2.15 -4.90 3.11
CA TYR A 15 1.75 -4.76 1.71
C TYR A 15 0.26 -5.10 1.60
N ALA A 16 -0.46 -4.34 0.79
CA ALA A 16 -1.84 -4.62 0.44
C ALA A 16 -2.05 -4.46 -1.05
N VAL A 17 -3.02 -5.20 -1.58
CA VAL A 17 -3.50 -5.04 -2.95
C VAL A 17 -4.96 -4.66 -2.85
N TYR A 18 -5.35 -3.61 -3.55
CA TYR A 18 -6.71 -3.11 -3.58
C TYR A 18 -7.20 -3.08 -5.03
N ASP A 19 -8.28 -3.80 -5.31
CA ASP A 19 -8.97 -3.73 -6.59
C ASP A 19 -9.93 -2.55 -6.55
N PHE A 20 -9.60 -1.51 -7.31
CA PHE A 20 -10.39 -0.29 -7.39
C PHE A 20 -11.32 -0.38 -8.61
N GLU A 21 -12.63 -0.45 -8.36
CA GLU A 21 -13.66 -0.49 -9.38
C GLU A 21 -14.49 0.80 -9.33
N LEU A 22 -14.51 1.54 -10.44
CA LEU A 22 -15.41 2.69 -10.64
C LEU A 22 -16.54 2.28 -11.57
N GLU A 23 -17.76 2.72 -11.30
CA GLU A 23 -18.90 2.49 -12.20
C GLU A 23 -18.55 2.95 -13.63
N GLY A 24 -18.54 1.99 -14.56
CA GLY A 24 -18.24 2.23 -15.98
C GLY A 24 -16.76 2.23 -16.37
N LYS A 25 -15.82 1.93 -15.45
CA LYS A 25 -14.40 1.71 -15.77
C LYS A 25 -13.96 0.27 -15.51
N VAL A 26 -12.87 -0.11 -16.15
CA VAL A 26 -12.23 -1.42 -15.93
C VAL A 26 -11.62 -1.46 -14.52
N PRO A 27 -11.86 -2.53 -13.74
CA PRO A 27 -11.22 -2.74 -12.45
C PRO A 27 -9.71 -2.55 -12.57
N THR A 28 -9.16 -1.75 -11.66
CA THR A 28 -7.74 -1.43 -11.68
C THR A 28 -7.12 -1.81 -10.36
N MET A 29 -6.11 -2.67 -10.44
CA MET A 29 -5.40 -3.14 -9.27
C MET A 29 -4.37 -2.10 -8.83
N VAL A 30 -4.43 -1.75 -7.55
CA VAL A 30 -3.53 -0.81 -6.88
C VAL A 30 -2.72 -1.55 -5.84
N PHE A 31 -1.40 -1.40 -5.90
CA PHE A 31 -0.50 -1.93 -4.90
C PHE A 31 -0.20 -0.88 -3.84
N ILE A 32 -0.37 -1.23 -2.57
CA ILE A 32 -0.20 -0.35 -1.44
C ILE A 32 0.95 -0.88 -0.58
N LEU A 33 1.95 -0.05 -0.34
CA LEU A 33 2.98 -0.27 0.65
C LEU A 33 2.72 0.66 1.82
N TRP A 34 2.44 0.09 2.98
CA TRP A 34 2.35 0.85 4.21
C TRP A 34 3.48 0.50 5.16
N VAL A 35 4.22 1.51 5.60
CA VAL A 35 5.33 1.34 6.54
C VAL A 35 5.33 2.52 7.52
N PRO A 36 4.99 2.31 8.80
CA PRO A 36 5.00 3.38 9.79
C PRO A 36 6.34 4.11 9.84
N SER A 37 6.29 5.43 9.95
CA SER A 37 7.49 6.26 10.20
C SER A 37 8.17 5.95 11.55
N SER A 38 7.41 5.38 12.50
CA SER A 38 7.89 4.93 13.81
C SER A 38 8.78 3.69 13.77
N LEU A 39 8.80 2.93 12.67
CA LEU A 39 9.67 1.76 12.54
C LEU A 39 11.13 2.15 12.35
N ASP A 40 12.04 1.26 12.72
CA ASP A 40 13.47 1.43 12.45
C ASP A 40 13.74 1.65 10.95
N VAL A 41 14.67 2.57 10.65
CA VAL A 41 15.07 2.92 9.27
C VAL A 41 15.48 1.67 8.48
N LYS A 42 16.17 0.72 9.12
CA LYS A 42 16.57 -0.55 8.50
C LYS A 42 15.36 -1.37 8.06
N VAL A 43 14.33 -1.46 8.91
CA VAL A 43 13.09 -2.18 8.60
C VAL A 43 12.39 -1.52 7.43
N ARG A 44 12.27 -0.18 7.45
CA ARG A 44 11.65 0.55 6.33
C ARG A 44 12.39 0.35 5.00
N MET A 45 13.72 0.34 5.03
CA MET A 45 14.53 0.04 3.85
C MET A 45 14.28 -1.38 3.32
N ILE A 46 14.14 -2.38 4.19
CA ILE A 46 13.84 -3.77 3.77
C ILE A 46 12.49 -3.83 3.05
N TYR A 47 11.47 -3.15 3.59
CA TYR A 47 10.15 -3.08 2.96
C TYR A 47 10.20 -2.38 1.59
N ALA A 48 10.92 -1.25 1.49
CA ALA A 48 11.09 -0.54 0.23
C ALA A 48 11.86 -1.37 -0.82
N ALA A 49 12.93 -2.05 -0.41
CA ALA A 49 13.74 -2.89 -1.31
C ALA A 49 12.96 -4.11 -1.82
N SER A 50 12.10 -4.70 -0.98
CA SER A 50 11.29 -5.87 -1.33
C SER A 50 10.07 -5.52 -2.19
N LYS A 51 9.70 -4.23 -2.27
CA LYS A 51 8.57 -3.70 -3.07
C LYS A 51 8.62 -4.15 -4.53
N SER A 52 9.78 -4.00 -5.18
CA SER A 52 9.96 -4.27 -6.61
C SER A 52 9.77 -5.75 -6.94
N ALA A 53 10.27 -6.65 -6.08
CA ALA A 53 10.13 -8.09 -6.23
C ALA A 53 8.68 -8.56 -6.09
N LEU A 54 7.94 -7.98 -5.13
CA LEU A 54 6.51 -8.25 -4.96
C LEU A 54 5.69 -7.73 -6.14
N LYS A 55 5.94 -6.50 -6.57
CA LYS A 55 5.27 -5.89 -7.73
C LYS A 55 5.49 -6.70 -9.01
N ALA A 56 6.71 -7.18 -9.25
CA ALA A 56 7.02 -7.99 -10.43
C ALA A 56 6.21 -9.29 -10.51
N LYS A 57 5.75 -9.82 -9.36
CA LYS A 57 4.89 -11.01 -9.30
C LYS A 57 3.40 -10.68 -9.45
N LEU A 58 3.01 -9.43 -9.21
CA LEU A 58 1.63 -8.97 -9.31
C LEU A 58 1.33 -8.46 -10.72
N VAL A 59 0.81 -9.35 -11.56
CA VAL A 59 0.45 -9.02 -12.94
C VAL A 59 -0.86 -8.21 -12.94
N GLY A 60 -0.84 -7.02 -13.54
CA GLY A 60 -2.03 -6.17 -13.67
C GLY A 60 -2.13 -5.00 -12.69
N VAL A 61 -1.16 -4.85 -11.76
CA VAL A 61 -1.02 -3.64 -10.94
C VAL A 61 -0.66 -2.47 -11.84
N LYS A 62 -1.54 -1.46 -11.92
CA LYS A 62 -1.30 -0.25 -12.72
C LYS A 62 -0.82 0.93 -11.89
N HIS A 63 -1.20 0.98 -10.62
CA HIS A 63 -0.86 2.09 -9.72
C HIS A 63 -0.20 1.58 -8.44
N GLU A 64 0.64 2.42 -7.86
CA GLU A 64 1.26 2.17 -6.57
C GLU A 64 1.04 3.35 -5.61
N VAL A 65 0.85 3.01 -4.35
CA VAL A 65 0.69 3.94 -3.24
C VAL A 65 1.66 3.54 -2.14
N GLU A 66 2.39 4.53 -1.64
CA GLU A 66 3.23 4.40 -0.46
C GLU A 66 2.70 5.35 0.60
N ALA A 67 2.59 4.87 1.82
CA ALA A 67 2.09 5.63 2.94
C ALA A 67 2.87 5.28 4.20
N ASN A 68 3.09 6.29 5.03
CA ASN A 68 3.78 6.13 6.31
C ASN A 68 2.86 6.39 7.50
N ASP A 69 1.72 7.04 7.26
CA ASP A 69 0.65 7.22 8.23
C ASP A 69 -0.62 6.48 7.80
N LEU A 70 -1.50 6.17 8.75
CA LEU A 70 -2.80 5.56 8.47
C LEU A 70 -3.74 6.52 7.74
N GLU A 71 -3.60 7.83 7.99
CA GLU A 71 -4.39 8.87 7.32
C GLU A 71 -4.07 8.96 5.82
N GLU A 72 -2.86 8.59 5.41
CA GLU A 72 -2.41 8.60 4.00
C GLU A 72 -2.95 7.42 3.16
N ILE A 73 -3.57 6.41 3.79
CA ILE A 73 -4.12 5.22 3.09
C ILE A 73 -5.63 5.35 2.86
N ALA A 74 -6.23 6.51 3.18
CA ALA A 74 -7.65 6.71 2.97
C ALA A 74 -8.05 6.45 1.50
N GLU A 75 -9.27 5.94 1.29
CA GLU A 75 -9.85 5.72 -0.05
C GLU A 75 -9.74 6.95 -0.95
N GLU A 76 -9.67 8.15 -0.36
CA GLU A 76 -9.51 9.42 -1.06
C GLU A 76 -8.17 9.54 -1.80
N GLU A 77 -7.07 9.04 -1.22
CA GLU A 77 -5.75 9.02 -1.88
C GLU A 77 -5.68 7.95 -2.98
N LEU A 78 -6.35 6.81 -2.78
CA LEU A 78 -6.54 5.80 -3.82
C LEU A 78 -7.36 6.37 -4.98
N PHE A 79 -8.46 7.07 -4.69
CA PHE A 79 -9.28 7.75 -5.69
C PHE A 79 -8.48 8.77 -6.50
N LYS A 80 -7.63 9.58 -5.86
CA LYS A 80 -6.76 10.54 -6.54
C LYS A 80 -5.74 9.87 -7.46
N LYS A 81 -5.23 8.69 -7.08
CA LYS A 81 -4.25 7.94 -7.89
C LYS A 81 -4.87 7.26 -9.12
N VAL A 82 -6.13 6.83 -9.01
CA VAL A 82 -6.82 6.06 -10.06
C VAL A 82 -7.67 6.94 -11.00
N ARG A 83 -7.99 8.19 -10.59
CA ARG A 83 -8.69 9.16 -11.43
C ARG A 83 -7.82 9.69 -12.57
#